data_AF-A0A9P9P584-F1
#
_entry.id   AF-A0A9P9P584-F1
#
_cell.length_a   1.000
_cell.length_b   1.000
_cell.length_c   1.000
_cell.angle_alpha   90.00
_cell.angle_beta   90.00
_cell.angle_gamma   90.00
#
_symmetry.space_group_name_H-M   'P 1'
#
loop_
_entity.id
_entity.type
_entity.pdbx_description
1 polymer ?
#
loop_
_entity_poly.entity_id
_entity_poly.type
_entity_poly.pdbx_seq_one_letter_code
_entity_poly.pdbx_strand_id
1 'polypeptide(L)'
;MPREAEISTNERDFIKQALQEQIRLDGRALDAFRKVELNFGEEYGVADVQLGKTRVIARISIDVTTPLPERKFDGVFQIVTEFSPMASPAFEVGRPTDAEVILSRILEKAIRRSNALDTESLCIIAGLKCFALRADVHIIDHDGGLIDASCIAVMAALQHFRRPDVTVEGEKATILGIRERDPIPLSILHQPLCVTFSYYSEGELFLVDANLAEEQVRSGEVIITMNRHGEICQIAKYGGATMDPLAMLQCTNVALQKVTELSKFIQKRLDEDAKQRDAGGLMAELSAENAR
;
A
#
# COMPACT_ATOMS: atom_id res chain seq x y z
N MET A 1 6.30 19.79 -22.80
CA MET A 1 5.75 18.84 -21.82
C MET A 1 6.94 18.07 -21.28
N PRO A 2 7.15 18.07 -19.96
CA PRO A 2 8.17 17.23 -19.38
C PRO A 2 7.85 15.77 -19.73
N ARG A 3 8.86 15.04 -20.18
CA ARG A 3 8.77 13.65 -20.59
C ARG A 3 9.66 12.84 -19.65
N GLU A 4 9.25 11.62 -19.40
CA GLU A 4 10.11 10.65 -18.73
C GLU A 4 11.39 10.46 -19.53
N ALA A 5 12.49 10.19 -18.83
CA ALA A 5 13.75 9.89 -19.49
C ALA A 5 13.61 8.56 -20.23
N GLU A 6 13.51 8.63 -21.56
CA GLU A 6 13.49 7.45 -22.40
C GLU A 6 14.88 6.80 -22.40
N ILE A 7 14.93 5.50 -22.12
CA ILE A 7 16.15 4.71 -22.24
C ILE A 7 16.66 4.69 -23.68
N SER A 8 17.98 4.66 -23.83
CA SER A 8 18.62 4.51 -25.15
C SER A 8 18.30 3.14 -25.76
N THR A 9 18.35 3.03 -27.09
CA THR A 9 18.18 1.73 -27.77
C THR A 9 19.22 0.72 -27.32
N ASN A 10 20.47 1.14 -27.14
CA ASN A 10 21.55 0.27 -26.67
C ASN A 10 21.28 -0.27 -25.27
N GLU A 11 20.78 0.57 -24.37
CA GLU A 11 20.43 0.19 -23.00
C GLU A 11 19.23 -0.77 -22.98
N ARG A 12 18.21 -0.50 -23.79
CA ARG A 12 17.07 -1.40 -23.96
C ARG A 12 17.50 -2.78 -24.45
N ASP A 13 18.34 -2.84 -25.47
CA ASP A 13 18.81 -4.10 -26.05
C ASP A 13 19.74 -4.84 -25.08
N PHE A 14 20.58 -4.11 -24.35
CA PHE A 14 21.43 -4.66 -23.30
C PHE A 14 20.62 -5.28 -22.16
N ILE A 15 19.56 -4.61 -21.68
CA ILE A 15 18.68 -5.14 -20.63
C ILE A 15 18.00 -6.43 -21.11
N LYS A 16 17.49 -6.46 -22.34
CA LYS A 16 16.87 -7.66 -22.90
C LYS A 16 17.85 -8.83 -23.00
N GLN A 17 19.08 -8.58 -23.45
CA GLN A 17 20.12 -9.61 -23.53
C GLN A 17 20.54 -10.11 -22.15
N ALA A 18 20.74 -9.21 -21.18
CA ALA A 18 21.08 -9.59 -19.81
C ALA A 18 19.97 -10.45 -19.16
N LEU A 19 18.70 -10.10 -19.38
CA LEU A 19 17.57 -10.89 -18.90
C LEU A 19 17.52 -12.29 -19.54
N GLN A 20 17.86 -12.43 -20.83
CA GLN A 20 17.98 -13.75 -21.48
C GLN A 20 19.06 -14.62 -20.82
N GLU A 21 20.15 -14.00 -20.36
CA GLU A 21 21.20 -14.66 -19.59
C GLU A 21 20.86 -14.86 -18.10
N GLN A 22 19.64 -14.50 -17.66
CA GLN A 22 19.17 -14.57 -16.26
C GLN A 22 19.94 -13.63 -15.31
N ILE A 23 20.52 -12.54 -15.82
CA ILE A 23 21.30 -11.56 -15.06
C ILE A 23 20.53 -10.24 -14.99
N ARG A 24 20.34 -9.73 -13.76
CA ARG A 24 19.80 -8.37 -13.54
C ARG A 24 20.94 -7.37 -13.38
N LEU A 25 20.68 -6.13 -13.78
CA LEU A 25 21.58 -4.99 -13.57
C LEU A 25 21.97 -4.80 -12.09
N ASP A 26 21.00 -5.02 -11.19
CA ASP A 26 21.21 -4.88 -9.74
C ASP A 26 21.88 -6.11 -9.10
N GLY A 27 22.15 -7.17 -9.87
CA GLY A 27 22.71 -8.44 -9.36
C GLY A 27 21.74 -9.30 -8.54
N ARG A 28 20.46 -8.93 -8.47
CA ARG A 28 19.41 -9.69 -7.78
C ARG A 28 18.94 -10.89 -8.60
N ALA A 29 18.37 -11.89 -7.93
CA ALA A 29 17.65 -12.97 -8.61
C ALA A 29 16.34 -12.44 -9.24
N LEU A 30 15.78 -13.20 -10.19
CA LEU A 30 14.56 -12.81 -10.91
C LEU A 30 13.32 -12.77 -10.01
N ASP A 31 13.29 -13.60 -8.97
CA ASP A 31 12.21 -13.73 -8.00
C ASP A 31 12.44 -12.87 -6.73
N ALA A 32 13.51 -12.09 -6.67
CA ALA A 32 13.89 -11.34 -5.47
C ALA A 32 13.33 -9.91 -5.45
N PHE A 33 12.59 -9.58 -4.39
CA PHE A 33 12.19 -8.22 -4.05
C PHE A 33 13.39 -7.35 -3.63
N ARG A 34 13.29 -6.03 -3.86
CA ARG A 34 14.19 -5.06 -3.22
C ARG A 34 14.01 -5.08 -1.71
N LYS A 35 15.02 -4.57 -1.01
CA LYS A 35 14.92 -4.34 0.42
C LYS A 35 13.78 -3.35 0.69
N VAL A 36 12.79 -3.80 1.46
CA VAL A 36 11.70 -2.98 1.96
C VAL A 36 12.09 -2.41 3.31
N GLU A 37 12.04 -1.09 3.44
CA GLU A 37 12.15 -0.39 4.70
C GLU A 37 10.81 0.27 5.02
N LEU A 38 10.34 0.07 6.24
CA LEU A 38 9.06 0.58 6.74
C LEU A 38 9.33 1.39 7.99
N ASN A 39 9.05 2.69 7.90
CA ASN A 39 9.16 3.63 9.00
C ASN A 39 7.78 4.23 9.29
N PHE A 40 7.47 4.44 10.57
CA PHE A 40 6.24 5.09 10.98
C PHE A 40 6.52 6.53 11.40
N GLY A 41 5.56 7.42 11.13
CA GLY A 41 5.63 8.81 11.60
C GLY A 41 5.31 8.92 13.09
N GLU A 42 5.52 10.10 13.68
CA GLU A 42 5.17 10.36 15.08
C GLU A 42 3.65 10.20 15.30
N GLU A 43 2.83 10.70 14.37
CA GLU A 43 1.38 10.52 14.38
C GLU A 43 0.97 9.09 13.98
N TYR A 44 -0.09 8.57 14.61
CA TYR A 44 -0.69 7.30 14.23
C TYR A 44 -1.26 7.35 12.81
N GLY A 45 -0.99 6.31 12.02
CA GLY A 45 -1.45 6.16 10.64
C GLY A 45 -0.66 6.92 9.57
N VAL A 46 0.56 7.35 9.88
CA VAL A 46 1.56 7.72 8.88
C VAL A 46 2.54 6.56 8.69
N ALA A 47 2.70 6.08 7.46
CA ALA A 47 3.67 5.06 7.09
C ALA A 47 4.50 5.52 5.89
N ASP A 48 5.82 5.46 6.03
CA ASP A 48 6.81 5.76 5.00
C ASP A 48 7.47 4.46 4.56
N VAL A 49 7.27 4.11 3.30
CA VAL A 49 7.73 2.85 2.71
C VAL A 49 8.78 3.17 1.66
N GLN A 50 9.93 2.56 1.84
CA GLN A 50 11.01 2.62 0.87
C GLN A 50 11.29 1.23 0.31
N LEU A 51 11.07 1.08 -1.00
CA LEU A 51 11.37 -0.12 -1.78
C LEU A 51 12.60 0.18 -2.65
N GLY A 52 13.79 -0.03 -2.10
CA GLY A 52 15.03 0.41 -2.71
C GLY A 52 15.10 1.94 -2.83
N LYS A 53 14.94 2.47 -4.05
CA LYS A 53 14.87 3.94 -4.28
C LYS A 53 13.44 4.47 -4.32
N THR A 54 12.46 3.63 -4.65
CA THR A 54 11.06 4.03 -4.67
C THR A 54 10.60 4.35 -3.26
N ARG A 55 10.02 5.54 -3.03
CA ARG A 55 9.54 5.98 -1.72
C ARG A 55 8.10 6.47 -1.82
N VAL A 56 7.25 5.92 -0.96
CA VAL A 56 5.82 6.22 -0.89
C VAL A 56 5.44 6.48 0.57
N ILE A 57 4.74 7.58 0.81
CA ILE A 57 4.17 7.90 2.12
C ILE A 57 2.66 7.73 2.04
N ALA A 58 2.10 6.97 2.97
CA ALA A 58 0.66 6.89 3.19
C ALA A 58 0.29 7.58 4.50
N ARG A 59 -0.74 8.42 4.45
CA ARG A 59 -1.35 9.05 5.62
C ARG A 59 -2.82 8.69 5.69
N ILE A 60 -3.29 8.35 6.89
CA ILE A 60 -4.70 8.12 7.14
C ILE A 60 -5.27 9.26 7.96
N SER A 61 -6.39 9.80 7.47
CA SER A 61 -7.20 10.78 8.15
C SER A 61 -8.61 10.21 8.38
N ILE A 62 -9.27 10.73 9.41
CA ILE A 62 -10.63 10.33 9.78
C ILE A 62 -11.47 11.57 10.03
N ASP A 63 -12.65 11.60 9.44
CA ASP A 63 -13.67 12.62 9.65
C ASP A 63 -15.00 11.97 10.05
N VAL A 64 -15.93 12.74 10.60
CA VAL A 64 -17.31 12.28 10.85
C VAL A 64 -18.20 12.84 9.75
N THR A 65 -18.88 11.94 9.03
CA THR A 65 -19.80 12.30 7.95
C THR A 65 -21.12 11.56 8.09
N THR A 66 -22.09 11.90 7.24
CA THR A 66 -23.32 11.14 7.08
C THR A 66 -23.08 9.96 6.14
N PRO A 67 -23.50 8.73 6.50
CA PRO A 67 -23.35 7.57 5.63
C PRO A 67 -24.17 7.71 4.34
N LEU A 68 -23.82 6.91 3.33
CA LEU A 68 -24.56 6.89 2.06
C LEU A 68 -25.99 6.37 2.28
N PRO A 69 -27.01 6.92 1.60
CA PRO A 69 -28.41 6.49 1.78
C PRO A 69 -28.65 5.00 1.51
N GLU A 70 -27.87 4.42 0.59
CA GLU A 70 -27.93 3.00 0.22
C GLU A 70 -27.35 2.07 1.30
N ARG A 71 -26.37 2.56 2.06
CA ARG A 71 -25.60 1.79 3.06
C ARG A 71 -25.51 2.55 4.37
N LYS A 72 -26.58 2.49 5.15
CA LYS A 72 -26.74 3.24 6.42
C LYS A 72 -25.90 2.70 7.57
N PHE A 73 -25.43 1.46 7.47
CA PHE A 73 -24.64 0.76 8.48
C PHE A 73 -23.14 0.74 8.19
N ASP A 74 -22.73 1.26 7.03
CA ASP A 74 -21.32 1.28 6.62
C ASP A 74 -20.74 2.68 6.84
N GLY A 75 -19.49 2.72 7.30
CA GLY A 75 -18.64 3.90 7.16
C GLY A 75 -18.16 4.12 5.73
N VAL A 76 -17.57 5.28 5.50
CA VAL A 76 -17.03 5.65 4.19
C VAL A 76 -15.53 5.43 4.21
N PHE A 77 -14.98 4.74 3.22
CA PHE A 77 -13.53 4.58 3.05
C PHE A 77 -13.11 5.00 1.64
N GLN A 78 -12.21 5.98 1.56
CA GLN A 78 -11.69 6.51 0.31
C GLN A 78 -10.16 6.40 0.27
N ILE A 79 -9.63 6.05 -0.91
CA ILE A 79 -8.18 5.99 -1.16
C ILE A 79 -7.91 7.01 -2.24
N VAL A 80 -7.00 7.93 -1.97
CA VAL A 80 -6.55 8.96 -2.91
C VAL A 80 -5.07 8.75 -3.14
N THR A 81 -4.68 8.64 -4.40
CA THR A 81 -3.28 8.56 -4.82
C THR A 81 -2.92 9.87 -5.47
N GLU A 82 -1.83 10.50 -5.04
CA GLU A 82 -1.34 11.75 -5.60
C GLU A 82 0.08 11.56 -6.13
N PHE A 83 0.25 11.83 -7.42
CA PHE A 83 1.55 11.78 -8.08
C PHE A 83 2.19 13.16 -7.98
N SER A 84 3.31 13.25 -7.27
CA SER A 84 4.07 14.49 -7.15
C SER A 84 5.07 14.61 -8.30
N PRO A 85 5.29 15.81 -8.88
CA PRO A 85 6.41 16.07 -9.79
C PRO A 85 7.79 15.82 -9.16
N MET A 86 7.85 15.67 -7.82
CA MET A 86 9.06 15.23 -7.12
C MET A 86 9.44 13.79 -7.47
N ALA A 87 8.46 12.93 -7.75
CA ALA A 87 8.70 11.51 -8.01
C ALA A 87 9.20 11.24 -9.43
N SER A 88 8.67 11.96 -10.41
CA SER A 88 9.15 11.93 -11.78
C SER A 88 8.82 13.27 -12.44
N PRO A 89 9.73 13.84 -13.25
CA PRO A 89 9.43 15.02 -14.05
C PRO A 89 8.22 14.83 -14.97
N ALA A 90 7.89 13.58 -15.33
CA ALA A 90 6.75 13.26 -16.19
C ALA A 90 5.39 13.48 -15.50
N PHE A 91 5.36 13.58 -14.17
CA PHE A 91 4.12 13.76 -13.42
C PHE A 91 3.78 15.24 -13.31
N GLU A 92 2.60 15.61 -13.82
CA GLU A 92 2.06 16.96 -13.75
C GLU A 92 0.94 17.03 -12.70
N VAL A 93 0.97 18.04 -11.84
CA VAL A 93 -0.07 18.23 -10.81
C VAL A 93 -1.41 18.55 -11.48
N GLY A 94 -2.45 17.79 -11.13
CA GLY A 94 -3.82 18.05 -11.57
C GLY A 94 -4.22 17.41 -12.89
N ARG A 95 -3.29 16.73 -13.59
CA ARG A 95 -3.62 15.90 -14.75
C ARG A 95 -3.39 14.42 -14.38
N PRO A 96 -4.47 13.64 -14.21
CA PRO A 96 -4.31 12.23 -13.89
C PRO A 96 -3.63 11.51 -15.05
N THR A 97 -2.50 10.87 -14.76
CA THR A 97 -1.79 10.03 -15.73
C THR A 97 -2.45 8.65 -15.80
N ASP A 98 -2.23 7.91 -16.90
CA ASP A 98 -2.76 6.55 -17.02
C ASP A 98 -2.23 5.64 -15.88
N ALA A 99 -0.96 5.82 -15.48
CA ALA A 99 -0.35 5.12 -14.36
C ALA A 99 -1.06 5.41 -13.03
N GLU A 100 -1.42 6.66 -12.78
CA GLU A 100 -2.15 7.08 -11.57
C GLU A 100 -3.57 6.49 -11.52
N VAL A 101 -4.29 6.51 -12.65
CA VAL A 101 -5.63 5.91 -12.75
C VAL A 101 -5.56 4.40 -12.52
N ILE A 102 -4.55 3.73 -13.09
CA ILE A 102 -4.32 2.30 -12.91
C ILE A 102 -4.02 2.00 -11.44
N LEU A 103 -3.08 2.74 -10.81
CA LEU A 103 -2.72 2.56 -9.41
C LEU A 103 -3.92 2.75 -8.48
N SER A 104 -4.64 3.86 -8.63
CA SER A 104 -5.83 4.17 -7.82
C SER A 104 -6.86 3.04 -7.89
N ARG A 105 -7.13 2.53 -9.10
CA ARG A 105 -8.09 1.45 -9.33
C ARG A 105 -7.60 0.10 -8.78
N ILE A 106 -6.31 -0.19 -8.86
CA ILE A 106 -5.73 -1.41 -8.28
C ILE A 106 -5.85 -1.37 -6.76
N LEU A 107 -5.51 -0.25 -6.11
CA LEU A 107 -5.61 -0.11 -4.66
C LEU A 107 -7.06 -0.16 -4.18
N GLU A 108 -7.99 0.47 -4.91
CA GLU A 108 -9.41 0.40 -4.61
C GLU A 108 -9.93 -1.05 -4.68
N LYS A 109 -9.55 -1.81 -5.71
CA LYS A 109 -9.91 -3.23 -5.80
C LYS A 109 -9.20 -4.10 -4.75
N ALA A 110 -7.92 -3.83 -4.48
CA ALA A 110 -7.11 -4.59 -3.54
C ALA A 110 -7.64 -4.48 -2.11
N ILE A 111 -8.04 -3.27 -1.68
CA ILE A 111 -8.32 -2.98 -0.27
C ILE A 111 -9.82 -2.79 -0.04
N ARG A 112 -10.48 -1.94 -0.84
CA ARG A 112 -11.91 -1.63 -0.65
C ARG A 112 -12.80 -2.78 -1.12
N ARG A 113 -12.60 -3.28 -2.33
CA ARG A 113 -13.43 -4.37 -2.88
C ARG A 113 -13.18 -5.71 -2.20
N SER A 114 -11.97 -5.93 -1.70
CA SER A 114 -11.67 -7.13 -0.93
C SER A 114 -12.24 -7.10 0.48
N ASN A 115 -12.80 -5.97 0.95
CA ASN A 115 -13.25 -5.75 2.33
C ASN A 115 -12.12 -5.97 3.36
N ALA A 116 -10.92 -5.45 3.10
CA ALA A 116 -9.80 -5.57 4.05
C ALA A 116 -10.07 -4.85 5.37
N LEU A 117 -10.77 -3.72 5.30
CA LEU A 117 -11.23 -2.94 6.46
C LEU A 117 -12.71 -3.23 6.73
N ASP A 118 -13.05 -3.45 8.00
CA ASP A 118 -14.43 -3.59 8.43
C ASP A 118 -15.13 -2.21 8.44
N THR A 119 -15.90 -1.94 7.40
CA THR A 119 -16.67 -0.69 7.27
C THR A 119 -17.86 -0.61 8.21
N GLU A 120 -18.38 -1.74 8.72
CA GLU A 120 -19.52 -1.74 9.64
C GLU A 120 -19.07 -1.22 11.01
N SER A 121 -17.85 -1.56 11.44
CA SER A 121 -17.23 -1.06 12.67
C SER A 121 -17.03 0.47 12.72
N LEU A 122 -17.15 1.14 11.58
CA LEU A 122 -17.01 2.60 11.43
C LEU A 122 -18.33 3.35 11.61
N CYS A 123 -19.47 2.65 11.71
CA CYS A 123 -20.75 3.29 11.96
C CYS A 123 -20.87 3.73 13.42
N ILE A 124 -21.27 4.99 13.66
CA ILE A 124 -21.50 5.51 15.00
C ILE A 124 -23.01 5.43 15.31
N ILE A 125 -23.83 6.05 14.46
CA ILE A 125 -25.29 6.02 14.52
C ILE A 125 -25.81 5.74 13.12
N ALA A 126 -26.52 4.61 12.96
CA ALA A 126 -27.03 4.15 11.68
C ALA A 126 -27.86 5.24 10.97
N GLY A 127 -27.45 5.58 9.75
CA GLY A 127 -28.14 6.58 8.92
C GLY A 127 -27.94 8.05 9.31
N LEU A 128 -27.23 8.36 10.40
CA LEU A 128 -26.98 9.74 10.85
C LEU A 128 -25.49 10.10 10.84
N LYS A 129 -24.65 9.31 11.51
CA LYS A 129 -23.21 9.61 11.66
C LYS A 129 -22.38 8.34 11.50
N CYS A 130 -21.37 8.41 10.65
CA CYS A 130 -20.35 7.38 10.49
C CYS A 130 -18.98 8.03 10.37
N PHE A 131 -17.93 7.25 10.59
CA PHE A 131 -16.59 7.67 10.25
C PHE A 131 -16.36 7.59 8.74
N ALA A 132 -15.70 8.62 8.21
CA ALA A 132 -15.12 8.66 6.87
C ALA A 132 -13.61 8.56 7.02
N LEU A 133 -13.04 7.42 6.63
CA LEU A 133 -11.59 7.26 6.54
C LEU A 133 -11.12 7.64 5.14
N ARG A 134 -10.03 8.38 5.09
CA ARG A 134 -9.34 8.74 3.86
C ARG A 134 -7.87 8.32 3.97
N ALA A 135 -7.43 7.47 3.05
CA ALA A 135 -6.04 7.08 2.89
C ALA A 135 -5.43 7.88 1.73
N ASP A 136 -4.55 8.81 2.05
CA ASP A 136 -3.80 9.62 1.08
C ASP A 136 -2.43 8.97 0.84
N VAL A 137 -2.14 8.63 -0.41
CA VAL A 137 -0.88 8.01 -0.83
C VAL A 137 -0.11 9.01 -1.67
N HIS A 138 1.00 9.49 -1.14
CA HIS A 138 1.89 10.43 -1.82
C HIS A 138 3.13 9.69 -2.30
N ILE A 139 3.39 9.78 -3.61
CA ILE A 139 4.59 9.20 -4.22
C ILE A 139 5.68 10.27 -4.19
N ILE A 140 6.82 9.94 -3.56
CA ILE A 140 7.95 10.86 -3.39
C ILE A 140 9.03 10.59 -4.43
N ASP A 141 9.35 9.33 -4.67
CA ASP A 141 10.38 8.90 -5.61
C ASP A 141 9.90 7.67 -6.38
N HIS A 142 10.14 7.65 -7.69
CA HIS A 142 9.69 6.59 -8.60
C HIS A 142 10.88 5.89 -9.28
N ASP A 143 11.19 4.68 -8.81
CA ASP A 143 12.18 3.77 -9.42
C ASP A 143 11.55 2.39 -9.73
N GLY A 144 10.29 2.37 -10.15
CA GLY A 144 9.50 1.15 -10.37
C GLY A 144 8.88 0.52 -9.11
N GLY A 145 7.96 -0.43 -9.27
CA GLY A 145 7.31 -1.14 -8.16
C GLY A 145 6.32 -0.30 -7.33
N LEU A 146 5.73 0.75 -7.93
CA LEU A 146 4.83 1.68 -7.23
C LEU A 146 3.60 1.00 -6.63
N ILE A 147 3.05 0.00 -7.31
CA ILE A 147 1.83 -0.69 -6.89
C ILE A 147 2.07 -1.47 -5.60
N ASP A 148 3.17 -2.21 -5.55
CA ASP A 148 3.55 -3.03 -4.40
C ASP A 148 3.90 -2.13 -3.21
N ALA A 149 4.73 -1.10 -3.43
CA ALA A 149 5.09 -0.13 -2.39
C ALA A 149 3.86 0.61 -1.83
N SER A 150 2.94 1.05 -2.68
CA SER A 150 1.71 1.75 -2.26
C SER A 150 0.76 0.83 -1.49
N CYS A 151 0.64 -0.43 -1.91
CA CYS A 151 -0.20 -1.39 -1.21
C CYS A 151 0.34 -1.68 0.20
N ILE A 152 1.67 -1.87 0.32
CA ILE A 152 2.35 -2.01 1.62
C ILE A 152 2.12 -0.76 2.48
N ALA A 153 2.28 0.44 1.89
CA ALA A 153 2.11 1.72 2.59
C ALA A 153 0.71 1.88 3.17
N VAL A 154 -0.34 1.66 2.37
CA VAL A 154 -1.73 1.81 2.83
C VAL A 154 -2.06 0.77 3.89
N MET A 155 -1.67 -0.49 3.71
CA MET A 155 -1.96 -1.52 4.70
C MET A 155 -1.21 -1.31 6.01
N ALA A 156 0.06 -0.91 5.96
CA ALA A 156 0.84 -0.58 7.13
C ALA A 156 0.27 0.64 7.85
N ALA A 157 -0.11 1.69 7.12
CA ALA A 157 -0.77 2.86 7.68
C ALA A 157 -2.10 2.47 8.35
N LEU A 158 -2.94 1.64 7.72
CA LEU A 158 -4.24 1.22 8.26
C LEU A 158 -4.08 0.45 9.56
N GLN A 159 -3.10 -0.44 9.64
CA GLN A 159 -2.78 -1.22 10.85
C GLN A 159 -2.19 -0.34 11.96
N HIS A 160 -1.43 0.70 11.58
CA HIS A 160 -0.84 1.66 12.51
C HIS A 160 -1.85 2.69 13.03
N PHE A 161 -2.85 3.05 12.24
CA PHE A 161 -3.83 4.08 12.59
C PHE A 161 -4.66 3.69 13.82
N ARG A 162 -5.02 4.71 14.61
CA ARG A 162 -5.87 4.60 15.79
C ARG A 162 -6.94 5.69 15.68
N ARG A 163 -8.21 5.29 15.75
CA ARG A 163 -9.34 6.23 15.70
C ARG A 163 -9.66 6.76 17.11
N PRO A 164 -10.19 7.98 17.24
CA PRO A 164 -10.68 8.47 18.52
C PRO A 164 -11.89 7.64 19.00
N ASP A 165 -12.05 7.56 20.32
CA ASP A 165 -13.22 6.94 20.93
C ASP A 165 -14.43 7.90 20.89
N VAL A 166 -15.62 7.32 20.82
CA VAL A 166 -16.87 8.09 20.70
C VAL A 166 -17.90 7.52 21.65
N THR A 167 -18.46 8.40 22.49
CA THR A 167 -19.60 8.06 23.35
C THR A 167 -20.89 8.51 22.69
N VAL A 168 -21.84 7.59 22.61
CA VAL A 168 -23.15 7.83 22.01
C VAL A 168 -24.21 7.89 23.11
N GLU A 169 -24.84 9.05 23.28
CA GLU A 169 -25.99 9.25 24.16
C GLU A 169 -27.22 9.58 23.29
N GLY A 170 -27.98 8.54 22.94
CA GLY A 170 -29.11 8.66 22.01
C GLY A 170 -28.65 9.10 20.62
N GLU A 171 -29.06 10.28 20.18
CA GLU A 171 -28.69 10.85 18.87
C GLU A 171 -27.44 11.76 18.92
N LYS A 172 -26.88 11.99 20.10
CA LYS A 172 -25.66 12.80 20.28
C LYS A 172 -24.44 11.90 20.36
N ALA A 173 -23.51 12.09 19.43
CA ALA A 173 -22.19 11.49 19.44
C ALA A 173 -21.16 12.54 19.87
N THR A 174 -20.47 12.28 20.98
CA THR A 174 -19.37 13.10 21.51
C THR A 174 -18.06 12.39 21.24
N ILE A 175 -17.16 13.04 20.51
CA ILE A 175 -15.82 12.51 20.22
C ILE A 175 -14.93 12.85 21.41
N LEU A 176 -14.36 11.82 22.02
CA LEU A 176 -13.44 11.99 23.13
C LEU A 176 -12.04 12.30 22.61
N GLY A 177 -11.38 13.26 23.25
CA GLY A 177 -10.01 13.63 22.90
C GLY A 177 -9.01 12.54 23.29
N ILE A 178 -7.83 12.56 22.66
CA ILE A 178 -6.72 11.62 22.96
C ILE A 178 -6.30 11.68 24.45
N ARG A 179 -6.51 12.82 25.12
CA ARG A 179 -6.21 12.99 26.55
C ARG A 179 -7.25 12.35 27.48
N GLU A 180 -8.46 12.13 26.99
CA GLU A 180 -9.57 11.60 27.79
C GLU A 180 -9.62 10.08 27.71
N ARG A 181 -9.32 9.51 26.52
CA ARG A 181 -9.25 8.07 26.28
C ARG A 181 -8.22 7.71 25.23
N ASP A 182 -7.68 6.51 25.39
CA ASP A 182 -6.77 5.90 24.43
C ASP A 182 -7.46 5.65 23.09
N PRO A 183 -6.80 5.96 21.97
CA PRO A 183 -7.39 5.79 20.65
C PRO A 183 -7.43 4.30 20.27
N ILE A 184 -8.51 3.89 19.60
CA ILE A 184 -8.86 2.49 19.34
C ILE A 184 -8.29 2.05 17.99
N PRO A 185 -7.67 0.86 17.85
CA PRO A 185 -7.27 0.33 16.55
C PRO A 185 -8.44 0.06 15.62
N LEU A 186 -8.18 0.12 14.31
CA LEU A 186 -9.15 -0.27 13.30
C LEU A 186 -9.31 -1.79 13.24
N SER A 187 -10.53 -2.25 12.96
CA SER A 187 -10.82 -3.65 12.70
C SER A 187 -10.43 -4.03 11.27
N ILE A 188 -9.30 -4.72 11.12
CA ILE A 188 -8.78 -5.18 9.82
C ILE A 188 -9.03 -6.68 9.71
N LEU A 189 -9.84 -7.07 8.73
CA LEU A 189 -10.25 -8.46 8.49
C LEU A 189 -9.09 -9.28 7.89
N HIS A 190 -8.42 -8.70 6.90
CA HIS A 190 -7.27 -9.31 6.25
C HIS A 190 -6.29 -8.28 5.68
N GLN A 191 -5.11 -8.77 5.31
CA GLN A 191 -4.02 -7.96 4.79
C GLN A 191 -3.71 -8.35 3.34
N PRO A 192 -4.42 -7.76 2.36
CA PRO A 192 -4.09 -7.95 0.95
C PRO A 192 -2.79 -7.24 0.63
N LEU A 193 -1.84 -7.94 0.00
CA LEU A 193 -0.61 -7.36 -0.51
C LEU A 193 -0.50 -7.64 -2.01
N CYS A 194 -0.02 -6.65 -2.75
CA CYS A 194 0.26 -6.77 -4.18
C CYS A 194 1.67 -7.28 -4.41
N VAL A 195 1.81 -8.17 -5.40
CA VAL A 195 3.09 -8.56 -5.98
C VAL A 195 2.98 -8.37 -7.49
N THR A 196 3.86 -7.53 -8.03
CA THR A 196 3.91 -7.20 -9.45
C THR A 196 4.98 -8.04 -10.14
N PHE A 197 4.56 -8.74 -11.19
CA PHE A 197 5.40 -9.53 -12.08
C PHE A 197 5.49 -8.82 -13.43
N SER A 198 6.68 -8.41 -13.84
CA SER A 198 6.96 -7.94 -15.20
C SER A 198 7.35 -9.12 -16.07
N TYR A 199 6.80 -9.21 -17.27
CA TYR A 199 7.16 -10.27 -18.23
C TYR A 199 7.87 -9.71 -19.46
N TYR A 200 8.82 -10.50 -19.96
CA TYR A 200 9.70 -10.18 -21.09
C TYR A 200 9.64 -11.26 -22.15
N SER A 201 10.13 -10.95 -23.36
CA SER A 201 10.29 -11.90 -24.46
C SER A 201 9.02 -12.72 -24.73
N GLU A 202 7.87 -12.04 -24.90
CA GLU A 202 6.58 -12.68 -25.20
C GLU A 202 6.06 -13.67 -24.13
N GLY A 203 6.55 -13.55 -22.89
CA GLY A 203 6.05 -14.32 -21.74
C GLY A 203 6.92 -15.50 -21.34
N GLU A 204 8.15 -15.61 -21.85
CA GLU A 204 9.10 -16.66 -21.45
C GLU A 204 9.75 -16.36 -20.09
N LEU A 205 9.92 -15.08 -19.75
CA LEU A 205 10.66 -14.66 -18.56
C LEU A 205 9.81 -13.77 -17.67
N PHE A 206 9.84 -14.08 -16.37
CA PHE A 206 9.14 -13.35 -15.33
C PHE A 206 10.13 -12.73 -14.36
N LEU A 207 9.84 -11.49 -13.98
CA LEU A 207 10.62 -10.73 -13.04
C LEU A 207 9.71 -10.18 -11.96
N VAL A 208 10.09 -10.40 -10.70
CA VAL A 208 9.44 -9.79 -9.55
C VAL A 208 10.10 -8.45 -9.27
N ASP A 209 9.27 -7.42 -9.01
CA ASP A 209 9.73 -6.09 -8.60
C ASP A 209 10.78 -5.49 -9.55
N ALA A 210 10.30 -5.11 -10.74
CA ALA A 210 11.08 -4.45 -11.77
C ALA A 210 11.47 -3.02 -11.35
N ASN A 211 12.70 -2.62 -11.65
CA ASN A 211 13.14 -1.23 -11.54
C ASN A 211 12.59 -0.38 -12.71
N LEU A 212 12.78 0.94 -12.68
CA LEU A 212 12.23 1.84 -13.71
C LEU A 212 12.71 1.48 -15.13
N ALA A 213 13.99 1.12 -15.28
CA ALA A 213 14.56 0.74 -16.57
C ALA A 213 13.98 -0.59 -17.08
N GLU A 214 13.84 -1.58 -16.19
CA GLU A 214 13.21 -2.87 -16.45
C GLU A 214 11.72 -2.69 -16.80
N GLU A 215 11.01 -1.75 -16.16
CA GLU A 215 9.62 -1.41 -16.46
C GLU A 215 9.44 -0.78 -17.85
N GLN A 216 10.37 0.04 -18.32
CA GLN A 216 10.32 0.60 -19.67
C GLN A 216 10.54 -0.46 -20.78
N VAL A 217 11.18 -1.59 -20.45
CA VAL A 217 11.52 -2.66 -21.40
C VAL A 217 10.51 -3.80 -21.40
N ARG A 218 9.63 -3.88 -20.39
CA ARG A 218 8.70 -5.00 -20.23
C ARG A 218 7.67 -5.08 -21.36
N SER A 219 7.27 -6.30 -21.70
CA SER A 219 6.18 -6.54 -22.66
C SER A 219 4.79 -6.43 -22.01
N GLY A 220 4.77 -6.47 -20.68
CA GLY A 220 3.63 -6.14 -19.84
C GLY A 220 3.84 -6.61 -18.40
N GLU A 221 2.77 -6.59 -17.63
CA GLU A 221 2.80 -6.88 -16.20
C GLU A 221 1.57 -7.67 -15.75
N VAL A 222 1.75 -8.44 -14.68
CA VAL A 222 0.69 -9.12 -13.96
C VAL A 222 0.80 -8.76 -12.49
N ILE A 223 -0.25 -8.20 -11.95
CA ILE A 223 -0.34 -7.84 -10.54
C ILE A 223 -1.25 -8.86 -9.88
N ILE A 224 -0.70 -9.56 -8.89
CA ILE A 224 -1.43 -10.54 -8.10
C ILE A 224 -1.56 -9.97 -6.69
N THR A 225 -2.79 -9.75 -6.24
CA THR A 225 -3.05 -9.38 -4.85
C THR A 225 -3.52 -10.61 -4.10
N MET A 226 -2.78 -10.98 -3.07
CA MET A 226 -3.12 -12.12 -2.22
C MET A 226 -3.11 -11.73 -0.76
N ASN A 227 -3.84 -12.51 0.03
CA ASN A 227 -3.82 -12.46 1.47
C ASN A 227 -2.79 -13.45 2.04
N ARG A 228 -2.44 -13.31 3.33
CA ARG A 228 -1.54 -14.26 4.05
C ARG A 228 -2.06 -15.70 4.07
N HIS A 229 -3.36 -15.91 3.87
CA HIS A 229 -4.00 -17.23 3.84
C HIS A 229 -3.94 -17.91 2.45
N GLY A 230 -3.36 -17.24 1.45
CA GLY A 230 -3.28 -17.76 0.08
C GLY A 230 -4.54 -17.55 -0.76
N GLU A 231 -5.49 -16.79 -0.25
CA GLU A 231 -6.66 -16.35 -1.01
C GLU A 231 -6.27 -15.21 -1.95
N ILE A 232 -6.72 -15.31 -3.20
CA ILE A 232 -6.47 -14.31 -4.25
C ILE A 232 -7.59 -13.28 -4.20
N CYS A 233 -7.25 -12.02 -3.92
CA CYS A 233 -8.21 -10.92 -3.93
C CYS A 233 -8.44 -10.39 -5.34
N GLN A 234 -7.38 -10.26 -6.13
CA GLN A 234 -7.45 -9.84 -7.53
C GLN A 234 -6.23 -10.30 -8.33
N ILE A 235 -6.43 -10.48 -9.63
CA ILE A 235 -5.37 -10.61 -10.63
C ILE A 235 -5.66 -9.57 -11.71
N ALA A 236 -4.69 -8.72 -12.01
CA ALA A 236 -4.79 -7.73 -13.06
C ALA A 236 -3.61 -7.88 -14.01
N LYS A 237 -3.89 -8.33 -15.24
CA LYS A 237 -2.91 -8.39 -16.31
C LYS A 237 -3.04 -7.12 -17.15
N TYR A 238 -1.93 -6.39 -17.26
CA TYR A 238 -1.81 -5.22 -18.11
C TYR A 238 -0.71 -5.45 -19.14
N GLY A 239 -0.86 -4.83 -20.29
CA GLY A 239 -0.03 -5.12 -21.47
C GLY A 239 -0.69 -6.11 -22.42
N GLY A 240 -0.27 -6.06 -23.68
CA GLY A 240 -0.92 -6.79 -24.78
C GLY A 240 -0.33 -8.17 -25.06
N ALA A 241 0.79 -8.54 -24.43
CA ALA A 241 1.44 -9.82 -24.76
C ALA A 241 0.71 -11.02 -24.17
N THR A 242 0.84 -12.16 -24.85
CA THR A 242 0.29 -13.45 -24.41
C THR A 242 1.05 -13.97 -23.19
N MET A 243 0.36 -14.75 -22.34
CA MET A 243 0.98 -15.39 -21.19
C MET A 243 0.40 -16.79 -21.07
N ASP A 244 1.27 -17.77 -20.87
CA ASP A 244 0.86 -19.15 -20.66
C ASP A 244 0.15 -19.32 -19.29
N PRO A 245 -1.00 -20.00 -19.21
CA PRO A 245 -1.70 -20.20 -17.95
C PRO A 245 -0.87 -20.94 -16.87
N LEU A 246 0.03 -21.86 -17.25
CA LEU A 246 0.87 -22.56 -16.27
C LEU A 246 1.87 -21.60 -15.63
N ALA A 247 2.43 -20.69 -16.41
CA ALA A 247 3.30 -19.65 -15.89
C ALA A 247 2.57 -18.71 -14.92
N MET A 248 1.29 -18.41 -15.16
CA MET A 248 0.48 -17.62 -14.23
C MET A 248 0.28 -18.34 -12.88
N LEU A 249 0.09 -19.66 -12.90
CA LEU A 249 0.02 -20.47 -11.68
C LEU A 249 1.35 -20.47 -10.92
N GLN A 250 2.48 -20.56 -11.63
CA GLN A 250 3.81 -20.43 -11.03
C GLN A 250 4.00 -19.06 -10.36
N CYS A 251 3.62 -17.97 -11.04
CA CYS A 251 3.65 -16.63 -10.46
C CYS A 251 2.81 -16.53 -9.20
N THR A 252 1.64 -17.17 -9.17
CA THR A 252 0.77 -17.18 -7.98
C THR A 252 1.43 -17.88 -6.79
N ASN A 253 2.13 -19.00 -7.02
CA ASN A 253 2.86 -19.69 -5.96
C ASN A 253 4.03 -18.85 -5.41
N VAL A 254 4.76 -18.17 -6.29
CA VAL A 254 5.83 -17.23 -5.89
C VAL A 254 5.23 -16.05 -5.13
N ALA A 255 4.12 -15.49 -5.60
CA ALA A 255 3.42 -14.40 -4.93
C ALA A 255 3.02 -14.77 -3.50
N LEU A 256 2.49 -15.98 -3.28
CA LEU A 256 2.13 -16.46 -1.96
C LEU A 256 3.31 -16.44 -0.98
N GLN A 257 4.48 -16.90 -1.42
CA GLN A 257 5.70 -16.90 -0.61
C GLN A 257 6.08 -15.47 -0.24
N LYS A 258 6.11 -14.56 -1.21
CA LYS A 258 6.47 -13.15 -0.99
C LYS A 258 5.47 -12.41 -0.11
N VAL A 259 4.18 -12.60 -0.32
CA VAL A 259 3.12 -12.00 0.53
C VAL A 259 3.25 -12.48 1.97
N THR A 260 3.58 -13.74 2.19
CA THR A 260 3.78 -14.28 3.54
C THR A 260 5.00 -13.65 4.23
N GLU A 261 6.10 -13.48 3.50
CA GLU A 261 7.32 -12.80 3.99
C GLU A 261 7.04 -11.32 4.32
N LEU A 262 6.38 -10.60 3.41
CA LEU A 262 6.04 -9.20 3.57
C LEU A 262 5.04 -8.97 4.72
N SER A 263 4.03 -9.82 4.87
CA SER A 263 3.06 -9.72 5.98
C SER A 263 3.75 -9.93 7.33
N LYS A 264 4.68 -10.90 7.44
CA LYS A 264 5.49 -11.09 8.64
C LYS A 264 6.39 -9.89 8.93
N PHE A 265 6.98 -9.30 7.88
CA PHE A 265 7.81 -8.11 8.02
C PHE A 265 7.02 -6.91 8.55
N ILE A 266 5.83 -6.65 8.00
CA ILE A 266 4.97 -5.55 8.43
C ILE A 266 4.54 -5.74 9.90
N GLN A 267 4.12 -6.96 10.28
CA GLN A 267 3.75 -7.27 11.67
C GLN A 267 4.93 -7.04 12.62
N LYS A 268 6.12 -7.52 12.28
CA LYS A 268 7.33 -7.31 13.09
C LYS A 268 7.62 -5.82 13.30
N ARG A 269 7.49 -5.00 12.25
CA ARG A 269 7.72 -3.55 12.34
C ARG A 269 6.65 -2.84 13.16
N LEU A 270 5.38 -3.25 13.05
CA LEU A 270 4.31 -2.72 13.91
C LEU A 270 4.54 -3.07 15.38
N ASP A 271 5.00 -4.28 15.68
CA ASP A 271 5.33 -4.69 17.06
C ASP A 271 6.54 -3.92 17.62
N GLU A 272 7.54 -3.63 16.77
CA GLU A 272 8.69 -2.81 17.14
C GLU A 272 8.28 -1.36 17.43
N ASP A 273 7.43 -0.76 16.60
CA ASP A 273 6.90 0.60 16.82
C ASP A 273 6.02 0.68 18.07
N ALA A 274 5.12 -0.29 18.28
CA ALA A 274 4.31 -0.38 19.49
C ALA A 274 5.19 -0.42 20.75
N LYS A 275 6.25 -1.26 20.75
CA LYS A 275 7.21 -1.32 21.87
C LYS A 275 7.99 -0.03 22.08
N GLN A 276 8.35 0.69 21.01
CA GLN A 276 9.06 1.97 21.12
C GLN A 276 8.17 3.05 21.73
N ARG A 277 6.89 3.10 21.35
CA ARG A 277 5.90 4.01 21.94
C ARG A 277 5.58 3.64 23.39
N ASP A 278 5.47 2.34 23.67
CA ASP A 278 5.20 1.83 25.02
C ASP A 278 6.42 1.96 25.96
N ALA A 279 7.65 2.02 25.43
CA ALA A 279 8.86 2.20 26.24
C ALA A 279 8.89 3.55 26.99
N GLY A 280 8.10 4.53 26.53
CA GLY A 280 7.81 5.77 27.27
C GLY A 280 6.45 5.80 27.98
N GLY A 281 5.60 4.78 27.81
CA GLY A 281 4.18 4.82 28.18
C GLY A 281 3.87 4.48 29.65
N LEU A 282 3.04 5.34 30.25
CA LEU A 282 2.38 5.30 31.58
C LEU A 282 3.21 4.94 32.82
N MET A 283 4.05 3.91 32.83
CA MET A 283 4.88 3.57 34.00
C MET A 283 6.00 4.59 34.24
N ALA A 284 6.55 5.18 33.18
CA ALA A 284 7.55 6.24 33.31
C ALA A 284 6.91 7.58 33.70
N GLU A 285 5.79 7.96 33.07
CA GLU A 285 5.05 9.21 33.38
C GLU A 285 4.33 9.19 34.73
N LEU A 286 3.82 8.03 35.19
CA LEU A 286 3.29 7.89 36.56
C LEU A 286 4.40 7.94 37.63
N SER A 287 5.68 7.82 37.25
CA SER A 287 6.82 7.74 38.17
C SER A 287 7.64 9.02 38.30
N ALA A 288 7.37 10.07 37.52
CA ALA A 288 8.16 11.30 37.55
C ALA A 288 7.31 12.53 37.91
N GLU A 289 7.35 12.87 39.20
CA GLU A 289 7.20 14.21 39.78
C GLU A 289 5.96 15.04 39.39
N ASN A 290 4.82 14.72 40.00
CA ASN A 290 3.89 15.80 40.38
C ASN A 290 4.52 16.61 41.53
N ALA A 291 5.23 17.68 41.18
CA ALA A 291 5.68 18.68 42.15
C ALA A 291 4.45 19.34 42.80
N ARG A 292 4.32 19.14 44.12
CA ARG A 292 3.37 19.84 44.99
C ARG A 292 3.64 21.34 45.05
#